data_AF-A0A395IPY5-F1
#
_entry.id   AF-A0A395IPY5-F1
#
_cell.length_a   1.000
_cell.length_b   1.000
_cell.length_c   1.000
_cell.angle_alpha   90.00
_cell.angle_beta   90.00
_cell.angle_gamma   90.00
#
_symmetry.space_group_name_H-M   'P 1'
#
loop_
_entity.id
_entity.type
_entity.pdbx_description
1 polymer ?
#
loop_
_entity_poly.entity_id
_entity_poly.type
_entity_poly.pdbx_seq_one_letter_code
_entity_poly.pdbx_strand_id
1 'polypeptide(L)'
;MRNRRYCDIVSSVRILGFTSSRNPYATGIYPFDWVGYIEAEARVRIMTLIYLVDCHYSIFNNYPPRLMTSEMVGDMSSSDEAYAATDPLVCEGYLLGTNEEPRAALATSMEWLMGDEWNPVHHHGLSTLNLFTFLNCKHNL
;
A
#
# COMPACT_ATOMS: atom_id res chain seq x y z
N MET A 1 -20.96 8.00 -16.76
CA MET A 1 -21.07 8.49 -15.37
C MET A 1 -20.11 7.80 -14.39
N ARG A 2 -20.00 6.46 -14.37
CA ARG A 2 -19.13 5.71 -13.43
C ARG A 2 -17.62 6.05 -13.55
N ASN A 3 -17.09 6.16 -14.77
CA ASN A 3 -15.66 6.49 -14.98
C ASN A 3 -15.29 7.91 -14.52
N ARG A 4 -16.20 8.88 -14.68
CA ARG A 4 -15.94 10.27 -14.25
C ARG A 4 -15.74 10.33 -12.74
N ARG A 5 -16.59 9.63 -11.98
CA ARG A 5 -16.48 9.54 -10.52
C ARG A 5 -15.16 8.92 -10.07
N TYR A 6 -14.66 7.92 -10.79
CA TYR A 6 -13.38 7.31 -10.45
C TYR A 6 -12.20 8.25 -10.72
N CYS A 7 -12.22 9.02 -11.81
CA CYS A 7 -11.22 10.09 -12.03
C CYS A 7 -11.25 11.14 -10.92
N ASP A 8 -12.44 11.49 -10.40
CA ASP A 8 -12.58 12.43 -9.29
C ASP A 8 -11.97 11.85 -7.99
N ILE A 9 -12.14 10.55 -7.74
CA ILE A 9 -11.50 9.84 -6.61
C ILE A 9 -9.97 9.89 -6.76
N VAL A 10 -9.43 9.51 -7.92
CA VAL A 10 -7.99 9.54 -8.20
C VAL A 10 -7.41 10.94 -8.00
N SER A 11 -8.10 11.97 -8.49
CA SER A 11 -7.67 13.36 -8.32
C SER A 11 -7.69 13.79 -6.86
N SER A 12 -8.72 13.38 -6.11
CA SER A 12 -8.86 13.70 -4.69
C SER A 12 -7.74 13.08 -3.86
N VAL A 13 -7.40 11.81 -4.10
CA VAL A 13 -6.33 11.14 -3.33
C VAL A 13 -4.94 11.66 -3.65
N ARG A 14 -4.69 12.14 -4.87
CA ARG A 14 -3.48 12.89 -5.22
C ARG A 14 -3.39 14.20 -4.44
N ILE A 15 -4.48 14.97 -4.39
CA ILE A 15 -4.54 16.24 -3.65
C ILE A 15 -4.31 16.01 -2.14
N LEU A 16 -4.87 14.93 -1.60
CA LEU A 16 -4.69 14.53 -0.20
C LEU A 16 -3.32 13.90 0.08
N GLY A 17 -2.49 13.68 -0.95
CA GLY A 17 -1.14 13.11 -0.81
C GLY A 17 -1.11 11.61 -0.49
N PHE A 18 -2.21 10.89 -0.73
CA PHE A 18 -2.34 9.51 -0.28
C PHE A 18 -1.38 8.55 -1.00
N THR A 19 -0.98 8.87 -2.23
CA THR A 19 0.01 8.15 -3.04
C THR A 19 1.39 8.05 -2.36
N SER A 20 1.67 8.97 -1.43
CA SER A 20 2.89 9.04 -0.62
C SER A 20 2.66 8.76 0.87
N SER A 21 1.49 8.20 1.24
CA SER A 21 1.18 7.91 2.65
C SER A 21 2.20 6.98 3.26
N ARG A 22 2.57 7.27 4.51
CA ARG A 22 3.47 6.42 5.31
C ARG A 22 2.89 6.19 6.69
N ASN A 23 3.22 5.04 7.27
CA ASN A 23 2.83 4.67 8.62
C ASN A 23 4.08 4.56 9.52
N PRO A 24 4.45 5.63 10.24
CA PRO A 24 5.65 5.62 11.08
C PRO A 24 5.57 4.59 12.21
N TYR A 25 4.37 4.23 12.65
CA TYR A 25 4.14 3.32 13.76
C TYR A 25 4.20 1.84 13.34
N ALA A 26 4.25 1.54 12.03
CA ALA A 26 4.23 0.17 11.54
C ALA A 26 5.53 -0.63 11.78
N THR A 27 6.65 0.05 12.05
CA THR A 27 8.00 -0.55 12.10
C THR A 27 8.63 -0.56 13.50
N GLY A 28 7.93 -0.08 14.53
CA GLY A 28 8.46 0.04 15.89
C GLY A 28 9.56 1.11 16.07
N ILE A 29 9.90 1.87 15.02
CA ILE A 29 10.89 2.96 15.10
C ILE A 29 10.40 4.10 16.01
N TYR A 30 9.10 4.36 16.00
CA TYR A 30 8.46 5.38 16.82
C TYR A 30 7.68 4.73 17.96
N PRO A 31 7.55 5.40 19.13
CA PRO A 31 6.65 4.95 20.18
C PRO A 31 5.26 4.70 19.62
N PHE A 32 4.67 3.56 19.95
CA PHE A 32 3.40 3.16 19.38
C PHE A 32 2.26 4.08 19.87
N ASP A 33 1.63 4.78 18.92
CA ASP A 33 0.38 5.50 19.10
C ASP A 33 -0.69 4.81 18.29
N TRP A 34 -1.63 4.15 18.97
CA TRP A 34 -2.65 3.34 18.31
C TRP A 34 -3.57 4.17 17.41
N VAL A 35 -3.96 5.37 17.83
CA VAL A 35 -4.85 6.22 17.03
C VAL A 35 -4.10 6.71 15.79
N GLY A 36 -2.88 7.23 15.98
CA GLY A 36 -2.01 7.64 14.87
C GLY A 36 -1.70 6.50 13.89
N TYR A 37 -1.48 5.28 14.40
CA TYR A 37 -1.30 4.08 13.58
C TYR A 37 -2.53 3.80 12.73
N ILE A 38 -3.73 3.75 13.32
CA ILE A 38 -4.97 3.45 12.58
C ILE A 38 -5.22 4.50 11.50
N GLU A 39 -5.03 5.79 11.80
CA GLU A 39 -5.20 6.87 10.82
C GLU A 39 -4.18 6.80 9.66
N ALA A 40 -2.92 6.50 9.97
CA ALA A 40 -1.89 6.35 8.94
C ALA A 40 -2.10 5.09 8.09
N GLU A 41 -2.37 3.96 8.72
CA GLU A 41 -2.62 2.67 8.07
C GLU A 41 -3.87 2.72 7.18
N ALA A 42 -4.95 3.37 7.63
CA ALA A 42 -6.16 3.53 6.84
C ALA A 42 -5.88 4.27 5.53
N ARG A 43 -5.03 5.32 5.54
CA ARG A 43 -4.64 6.04 4.32
C ARG A 43 -3.86 5.16 3.35
N VAL A 44 -2.88 4.41 3.87
CA VAL A 44 -2.11 3.43 3.08
C VAL A 44 -3.05 2.42 2.43
N ARG A 45 -3.90 1.77 3.23
CA ARG A 45 -4.84 0.74 2.75
C ARG A 45 -5.88 1.28 1.76
N ILE A 46 -6.42 2.48 2.00
CA ILE A 46 -7.33 3.14 1.04
C ILE A 46 -6.61 3.35 -0.31
N MET A 47 -5.37 3.83 -0.29
CA MET A 47 -4.61 4.04 -1.52
C MET A 47 -4.33 2.71 -2.24
N THR A 48 -3.93 1.67 -1.51
CA THR A 48 -3.76 0.31 -2.04
C THR A 48 -5.02 -0.20 -2.74
N LEU A 49 -6.18 -0.06 -2.09
CA LEU A 49 -7.47 -0.49 -2.65
C LEU A 49 -7.86 0.33 -3.89
N ILE A 50 -7.67 1.65 -3.88
CA ILE A 50 -7.94 2.50 -5.05
C ILE A 50 -7.06 2.08 -6.23
N TYR A 51 -5.78 1.81 -5.99
CA TYR A 51 -4.85 1.32 -7.01
C TYR A 51 -5.31 -0.01 -7.60
N LEU A 52 -5.68 -0.99 -6.76
CA LEU A 52 -6.24 -2.27 -7.23
C LEU A 52 -7.51 -2.13 -8.07
N VAL A 53 -8.37 -1.16 -7.74
CA VAL A 53 -9.53 -0.84 -8.56
C VAL A 53 -9.12 -0.29 -9.93
N ASP A 54 -8.07 0.53 -10.01
CA ASP A 54 -7.55 1.00 -11.30
C ASP A 54 -7.04 -0.18 -12.15
N CYS A 55 -6.23 -1.06 -11.54
CA CYS A 55 -5.73 -2.27 -12.20
C CYS A 55 -6.89 -3.13 -12.74
N HIS A 56 -7.97 -3.29 -11.96
CA HIS A 56 -9.16 -4.00 -12.44
C HIS A 56 -9.73 -3.36 -13.72
N TYR A 57 -9.87 -2.04 -13.74
CA TYR A 57 -10.35 -1.33 -14.94
C TYR A 57 -9.43 -1.55 -16.14
N SER A 58 -8.13 -1.58 -15.93
CA SER A 58 -7.17 -1.81 -17.01
C SER A 58 -7.19 -3.26 -17.50
N ILE A 59 -7.18 -4.24 -16.60
CA ILE A 59 -7.14 -5.68 -16.93
C ILE A 59 -8.44 -6.17 -17.57
N PHE A 60 -9.58 -5.89 -16.93
CA PHE A 60 -10.85 -6.52 -17.31
C PHE A 60 -11.72 -5.66 -18.22
N ASN A 61 -11.43 -4.36 -18.30
CA ASN A 61 -12.26 -3.42 -19.06
C ASN A 61 -11.47 -2.62 -20.10
N ASN A 62 -10.19 -2.93 -20.31
CA ASN A 62 -9.30 -2.27 -21.29
C ASN A 62 -9.30 -0.74 -21.18
N TYR A 63 -9.49 -0.19 -19.96
CA TYR A 63 -9.34 1.24 -19.76
C TYR A 63 -7.86 1.60 -19.59
N PRO A 64 -7.41 2.74 -20.13
CA PRO A 64 -6.09 3.28 -19.80
C PRO A 64 -5.94 3.43 -18.28
N PRO A 65 -4.79 3.04 -17.71
CA PRO A 65 -4.46 3.29 -16.30
C PRO A 65 -4.61 4.78 -15.98
N ARG A 66 -5.19 5.08 -14.82
CA ARG A 66 -5.32 6.44 -14.30
C ARG A 66 -4.35 6.71 -13.16
N LEU A 67 -3.84 5.64 -12.56
CA LEU A 67 -2.77 5.64 -11.56
C LEU A 67 -1.60 4.82 -12.10
N MET A 68 -0.46 5.47 -12.26
CA MET A 68 0.78 4.80 -12.64
C MET A 68 1.41 4.16 -11.41
N THR A 69 2.06 3.01 -11.59
CA THR A 69 2.82 2.36 -10.50
C THR A 69 3.89 3.28 -9.91
N SER A 70 4.50 4.14 -10.74
CA SER A 70 5.50 5.13 -10.31
C SER A 70 4.95 6.20 -9.36
N GLU A 71 3.63 6.36 -9.26
CA GLU A 71 3.01 7.27 -8.28
C GLU A 71 2.93 6.64 -6.89
N MET A 72 3.01 5.31 -6.78
CA MET A 72 2.83 4.56 -5.54
C MET A 72 4.13 4.49 -4.73
N VAL A 73 4.55 5.65 -4.22
CA VAL A 73 5.83 5.87 -3.50
C VAL A 73 5.68 5.85 -1.98
N GLY A 74 4.46 5.66 -1.48
CA GLY A 74 4.16 5.45 -0.06
C GLY A 74 4.44 4.01 0.40
N ASP A 75 4.13 3.74 1.66
CA ASP A 75 4.31 2.42 2.24
C ASP A 75 3.32 1.41 1.66
N MET A 76 3.68 0.12 1.69
CA MET A 76 2.70 -0.96 1.56
C MET A 76 1.99 -1.20 2.89
N SER A 77 0.78 -1.77 2.83
CA SER A 77 -0.01 -2.05 4.04
C SER A 77 0.76 -2.92 5.03
N SER A 78 0.54 -2.69 6.33
CA SER A 78 1.11 -3.51 7.40
C SER A 78 0.26 -4.76 7.66
N SER A 79 0.43 -5.43 8.80
CA SER A 79 -0.28 -6.68 9.13
C SER A 79 -1.80 -6.46 9.18
N ASP A 80 -2.55 -7.40 8.58
CA ASP A 80 -4.01 -7.41 8.61
C ASP A 80 -4.54 -7.67 10.03
N GLU A 81 -3.85 -8.51 10.79
CA GLU A 81 -4.12 -8.79 12.19
C GLU A 81 -3.93 -7.55 13.06
N ALA A 82 -2.85 -6.80 12.83
CA ALA A 82 -2.59 -5.54 13.52
C ALA A 82 -3.69 -4.51 13.24
N TYR A 83 -4.09 -4.33 11.97
CA TYR A 83 -5.14 -3.38 11.61
C TYR A 83 -6.53 -3.80 12.12
N ALA A 84 -6.80 -5.10 12.22
CA ALA A 84 -8.06 -5.63 12.74
C ALA A 84 -8.13 -5.70 14.28
N ALA A 85 -7.02 -5.47 14.97
CA ALA A 85 -6.96 -5.55 16.43
C ALA A 85 -7.86 -4.49 17.09
N THR A 86 -8.61 -4.90 18.12
CA THR A 86 -9.51 -4.03 18.88
C THR A 86 -8.89 -3.53 20.19
N ASP A 87 -7.61 -3.82 20.41
CA ASP A 87 -6.85 -3.46 21.60
C ASP A 87 -5.45 -2.98 21.18
N PRO A 88 -4.94 -1.87 21.77
CA PRO A 88 -3.67 -1.28 21.38
C PRO A 88 -2.47 -2.18 21.66
N LEU A 89 -2.47 -2.93 22.77
CA LEU A 89 -1.37 -3.82 23.13
C LEU A 89 -1.31 -5.03 22.18
N VAL A 90 -2.48 -5.56 21.80
CA VAL A 90 -2.59 -6.62 20.79
C VAL A 90 -2.14 -6.11 19.42
N CYS A 91 -2.54 -4.89 19.04
CA CYS A 91 -2.13 -4.25 17.79
C CYS A 91 -0.60 -4.12 17.71
N GLU A 92 0.02 -3.53 18.74
CA GLU A 92 1.48 -3.39 18.83
C GLU A 92 2.17 -4.76 18.80
N GLY A 93 1.63 -5.75 19.52
CA GLY A 93 2.15 -7.11 19.53
C GLY A 93 2.18 -7.78 18.16
N TYR A 94 1.22 -7.50 17.27
CA TYR A 94 1.26 -8.01 15.90
C TYR A 94 2.29 -7.29 15.02
N LEU A 95 2.57 -6.02 15.28
CA LEU A 95 3.58 -5.27 14.54
C LEU A 95 5.00 -5.70 14.93
N LEU A 96 5.22 -5.97 16.22
CA LEU A 96 6.48 -6.50 16.74
C LEU A 96 6.70 -7.93 16.22
N GLY A 97 7.63 -8.08 15.27
CA GLY A 97 8.01 -9.36 14.67
C GLY A 97 7.48 -9.61 13.26
N THR A 98 6.54 -8.80 12.76
CA THR A 98 6.09 -8.88 11.34
C THR A 98 6.66 -7.77 10.47
N ASN A 99 7.08 -6.65 11.06
CA ASN A 99 7.54 -5.45 10.35
C ASN A 99 8.87 -4.92 10.93
N GLU A 100 9.86 -5.80 11.09
CA GLU A 100 11.19 -5.39 11.58
C GLU A 100 11.88 -4.40 10.62
N GLU A 101 11.53 -4.45 9.34
CA GLU A 101 11.93 -3.44 8.34
C GLU A 101 10.71 -2.90 7.58
N PRO A 102 10.72 -1.60 7.21
CA PRO A 102 9.70 -1.04 6.34
C PRO A 102 9.68 -1.79 5.00
N ARG A 103 8.48 -2.19 4.59
CA ARG A 103 8.27 -2.72 3.24
C ARG A 103 8.60 -1.65 2.22
N ALA A 104 9.24 -2.04 1.12
CA ALA A 104 9.53 -1.12 0.04
C ALA A 104 8.23 -0.59 -0.59
N ALA A 105 8.29 0.65 -1.08
CA ALA A 105 7.17 1.22 -1.81
C ALA A 105 6.89 0.39 -3.07
N LEU A 106 5.64 0.39 -3.53
CA LEU A 106 5.23 -0.39 -4.69
C LEU A 106 6.03 -0.02 -5.96
N ALA A 107 6.28 1.28 -6.15
CA ALA A 107 7.14 1.78 -7.23
C ALA A 107 8.55 1.15 -7.18
N THR A 108 9.18 1.16 -5.99
CA THR A 108 10.51 0.60 -5.76
C THR A 108 10.54 -0.92 -5.92
N SER A 109 9.54 -1.62 -5.39
CA SER A 109 9.38 -3.06 -5.60
C SER A 109 9.28 -3.41 -7.09
N MET A 110 8.58 -2.59 -7.87
CA MET A 110 8.47 -2.79 -9.33
C MET A 110 9.80 -2.51 -10.04
N GLU A 111 10.52 -1.45 -9.64
CA GLU A 111 11.86 -1.16 -10.16
C GLU A 111 12.82 -2.33 -9.92
N TRP A 112 12.85 -2.89 -8.71
CA TRP A 112 13.66 -4.07 -8.37
C TRP A 112 13.21 -5.33 -9.11
N LEU A 113 11.91 -5.53 -9.32
CA LEU A 113 11.40 -6.66 -10.08
C LEU A 113 11.83 -6.60 -11.56
N MET A 114 11.92 -5.40 -12.11
CA MET A 114 12.27 -5.16 -13.52
C MET A 114 13.78 -4.96 -13.74
N GLY A 115 14.54 -4.75 -12.67
CA GLY A 115 15.99 -4.58 -12.69
C GLY A 115 16.76 -5.89 -12.53
N ASP A 116 18.09 -5.76 -12.44
CA ASP A 116 19.00 -6.90 -12.29
C ASP A 116 19.20 -7.32 -10.81
N GLU A 117 18.78 -6.47 -9.87
CA GLU A 117 18.96 -6.67 -8.43
C GLU A 117 17.60 -6.84 -7.73
N TRP A 118 17.33 -8.06 -7.24
CA TRP A 118 16.19 -8.34 -6.38
C TRP A 118 16.61 -8.31 -4.91
N ASN A 119 15.95 -7.47 -4.12
CA ASN A 119 16.12 -7.47 -2.66
C ASN A 119 14.96 -8.25 -2.00
N PRO A 120 15.18 -9.51 -1.57
CA PRO A 120 14.12 -10.33 -0.99
C PRO A 120 13.69 -9.89 0.42
N VAL A 121 14.51 -9.10 1.13
CA VAL A 121 14.25 -8.71 2.52
C VAL A 121 12.95 -7.93 2.64
N HIS A 122 12.70 -7.00 1.71
CA HIS A 122 11.49 -6.15 1.72
C HIS A 122 10.21 -6.85 1.19
N HIS A 123 10.32 -8.10 0.74
CA HIS A 123 9.22 -8.86 0.12
C HIS A 123 8.94 -10.19 0.83
N HIS A 124 9.58 -10.45 1.96
CA HIS A 124 9.25 -11.59 2.81
C HIS A 124 7.96 -11.31 3.59
N GLY A 125 7.12 -12.33 3.77
CA GLY A 125 5.92 -12.23 4.61
C GLY A 125 4.90 -11.17 4.13
N LEU A 126 4.77 -10.97 2.81
CA LEU A 126 3.74 -10.09 2.26
C LEU A 126 2.35 -10.64 2.61
N SER A 127 1.47 -9.77 3.12
CA SER A 127 0.05 -10.08 3.24
C SER A 127 -0.55 -10.42 1.87
N THR A 128 -1.69 -11.10 1.86
CA THR A 128 -2.42 -11.37 0.61
C THR A 128 -2.73 -10.08 -0.15
N LEU A 129 -3.06 -9.00 0.57
CA LEU A 129 -3.31 -7.68 -0.03
C LEU A 129 -2.05 -7.12 -0.72
N ASN A 130 -0.90 -7.16 -0.06
CA ASN A 130 0.36 -6.67 -0.63
C ASN A 130 0.80 -7.50 -1.83
N LEU A 131 0.74 -8.83 -1.72
CA LEU A 131 1.10 -9.72 -2.82
C LEU A 131 0.20 -9.47 -4.04
N PHE A 132 -1.12 -9.34 -3.83
CA PHE A 132 -2.05 -9.06 -4.91
C PHE A 132 -1.78 -7.69 -5.55
N THR A 133 -1.52 -6.67 -4.74
CA THR A 133 -1.16 -5.32 -5.22
C THR A 133 0.09 -5.35 -6.07
N PHE A 134 1.14 -6.02 -5.58
CA PHE A 134 2.41 -6.16 -6.30
C PHE A 134 2.26 -6.88 -7.64
N LEU A 135 1.52 -7.99 -7.69
CA LEU A 135 1.30 -8.73 -8.94
C LEU A 135 0.53 -7.92 -9.99
N ASN A 136 -0.38 -7.04 -9.56
CA ASN A 136 -1.18 -6.22 -10.48
C ASN A 136 -0.39 -5.03 -11.06
N CYS A 137 0.82 -4.74 -10.57
CA CYS A 137 1.61 -3.57 -10.98
C CYS A 137 1.97 -3.53 -12.46
N LYS A 138 2.11 -4.71 -13.08
CA LYS A 138 2.50 -4.85 -14.49
C LYS A 138 1.48 -4.25 -15.46
N HIS A 139 0.25 -4.04 -15.02
CA HIS A 139 -0.83 -3.54 -15.87
C HIS A 139 -0.91 -2.01 -15.92
N ASN A 140 -0.20 -1.33 -15.02
CA ASN A 140 -0.21 0.12 -14.85
C ASN A 140 1.21 0.72 -14.99
N LEU A 141 2.02 0.14 -15.87
CA LEU A 141 3.35 0.63 -16.24
C LEU A 141 3.30 1.85 -17.17
#